data_AF-A0A0B7F3U1-F1
#
_entry.id   AF-A0A0B7F3U1-F1
#
_cell.length_a   1.000
_cell.length_b   1.000
_cell.length_c   1.000
_cell.angle_alpha   90.00
_cell.angle_beta   90.00
_cell.angle_gamma   90.00
#
_symmetry.space_group_name_H-M   'P 1'
#
loop_
_entity.id
_entity.type
_entity.pdbx_description
1 polymer ?
#
loop_
_entity_poly.entity_id
_entity_poly.type
_entity_poly.pdbx_seq_one_letter_code
_entity_poly.pdbx_strand_id
1 'polypeptide(L)'
;MGSSYENSLLYFHFDEESSVRLAGTIRQAVNQTAHRLMIVLVSPEFDHSQHEHLASKWDWIQNILVLAYVPAAHAAQARNDPLFSTDVILVPDADQAARHLSGEKWDIVFTLEGGMTLFLPSTCSAISCI
;
A
#
# COMPACT_ATOMS: atom_id res chain seq x y z
N MET A 1 2.48 23.24 -11.60
CA MET A 1 1.26 22.82 -10.89
C MET A 1 1.14 21.33 -11.11
N GLY A 2 1.51 20.52 -10.11
CA GLY A 2 1.44 19.06 -10.22
C GLY A 2 0.00 18.60 -10.02
N SER A 3 -0.49 17.73 -10.88
CA SER A 3 -1.79 17.09 -10.68
C SER A 3 -1.69 16.13 -9.50
N SER A 4 -2.48 16.36 -8.46
CA SER A 4 -2.72 15.35 -7.43
C SER A 4 -3.76 14.36 -7.94
N TYR A 5 -3.58 13.08 -7.64
CA TYR A 5 -4.44 11.98 -8.09
C TYR A 5 -5.53 11.67 -7.06
N GLU A 6 -6.76 11.32 -7.44
CA GLU A 6 -7.84 11.09 -6.48
C GLU A 6 -7.65 9.77 -5.72
N ASN A 7 -7.60 8.64 -6.45
CA ASN A 7 -7.43 7.31 -5.88
C ASN A 7 -6.09 6.71 -6.29
N SER A 8 -5.29 6.30 -5.32
CA SER A 8 -3.95 5.77 -5.57
C SER A 8 -3.74 4.42 -4.93
N LEU A 9 -2.96 3.57 -5.60
CA LEU A 9 -2.54 2.27 -5.09
C LEU A 9 -1.05 2.30 -4.79
N LEU A 10 -0.65 1.90 -3.59
CA LEU A 10 0.71 1.53 -3.25
C LEU A 10 0.80 0.02 -3.16
N TYR A 11 1.49 -0.59 -4.13
CA TYR A 11 1.81 -2.00 -4.14
C TYR A 11 3.23 -2.21 -3.62
N PHE A 12 3.36 -2.99 -2.54
CA PHE A 12 4.62 -3.13 -1.81
C PHE A 12 4.90 -4.59 -1.45
N HIS A 13 5.97 -5.16 -2.01
CA HIS A 13 6.49 -6.43 -1.55
C HIS A 13 7.10 -6.24 -0.16
N PHE A 14 6.55 -6.96 0.82
CA PHE A 14 6.89 -6.80 2.22
C PHE A 14 7.70 -7.99 2.74
N ASP A 15 8.92 -7.68 3.16
CA ASP A 15 9.86 -8.55 3.84
C ASP A 15 10.65 -7.74 4.87
N GLU A 16 11.52 -8.41 5.62
CA GLU A 16 12.33 -7.77 6.66
C GLU A 16 13.23 -6.64 6.11
N GLU A 17 13.82 -6.82 4.93
CA GLU A 17 14.74 -5.86 4.31
C GLU A 17 14.01 -4.61 3.78
N SER A 18 12.88 -4.80 3.13
CA SER A 18 12.05 -3.73 2.56
C SER A 18 11.30 -2.94 3.62
N SER A 19 10.99 -3.55 4.77
CA SER A 19 10.21 -2.93 5.86
C SER A 19 10.71 -1.55 6.29
N VAL A 20 12.03 -1.33 6.28
CA VAL A 20 12.66 -0.05 6.66
C VAL A 20 12.30 1.11 5.73
N ARG A 21 11.90 0.80 4.49
CA ARG A 21 11.52 1.78 3.47
C ARG A 21 10.03 2.09 3.49
N LEU A 22 9.20 1.21 4.03
CA LEU A 22 7.74 1.28 3.97
C LEU A 22 7.21 2.65 4.43
N ALA A 23 7.64 3.11 5.61
CA ALA A 23 7.20 4.40 6.14
C ALA A 23 7.59 5.59 5.25
N GLY A 24 8.75 5.54 4.60
CA GLY A 24 9.18 6.54 3.63
C GLY A 24 8.29 6.55 2.39
N THR A 25 8.08 5.38 1.81
CA THR A 25 7.27 5.18 0.61
C THR A 25 5.81 5.61 0.83
N ILE A 26 5.22 5.27 1.97
CA ILE A 26 3.86 5.67 2.32
C ILE A 26 3.73 7.18 2.41
N ARG A 27 4.65 7.86 3.11
CA ARG A 27 4.61 9.34 3.21
C ARG A 27 4.70 9.99 1.82
N GLN A 28 5.55 9.45 0.95
CA GLN A 28 5.66 9.92 -0.42
C GLN A 28 4.36 9.71 -1.20
N ALA A 29 3.76 8.51 -1.12
CA ALA A 29 2.51 8.18 -1.78
C ALA A 29 1.35 9.07 -1.30
N VAL A 30 1.22 9.26 0.03
CA VAL A 30 0.24 10.18 0.62
C VAL A 30 0.40 11.57 0.03
N ASN A 31 1.61 12.14 0.03
CA ASN A 31 1.85 13.50 -0.48
C ASN A 31 1.50 13.70 -1.97
N GLN A 32 1.34 12.62 -2.74
CA GLN A 32 0.96 12.66 -4.15
C GLN A 32 -0.51 12.28 -4.40
N THR A 33 -1.21 11.86 -3.35
CA THR A 33 -2.61 11.42 -3.39
C THR A 33 -3.52 12.50 -2.82
N ALA A 34 -4.67 12.74 -3.44
CA ALA A 34 -5.64 13.76 -3.05
C ALA A 34 -6.75 13.21 -2.13
N HIS A 35 -7.26 11.99 -2.37
CA HIS A 35 -8.36 11.44 -1.56
C HIS A 35 -7.97 10.16 -0.81
N ARG A 36 -7.66 9.08 -1.54
CA ARG A 36 -7.55 7.75 -0.96
C ARG A 36 -6.29 7.03 -1.42
N LEU A 37 -5.54 6.50 -0.46
CA LEU A 37 -4.40 5.61 -0.70
C LEU A 37 -4.75 4.18 -0.24
N MET A 38 -4.82 3.26 -1.20
CA MET A 38 -4.86 1.83 -0.93
C MET A 38 -3.43 1.30 -0.83
N ILE A 39 -3.06 0.67 0.28
CA ILE A 39 -1.74 0.06 0.48
C ILE A 39 -1.91 -1.45 0.45
N VAL A 40 -1.24 -2.11 -0.48
CA VAL A 40 -1.23 -3.57 -0.61
C VAL A 40 0.15 -4.07 -0.24
N LEU A 41 0.22 -4.77 0.89
CA LEU A 41 1.44 -5.42 1.36
C LEU A 41 1.41 -6.88 0.95
N VAL A 42 2.39 -7.27 0.13
CA VAL A 42 2.48 -8.62 -0.42
C VAL A 42 3.60 -9.39 0.25
N SER A 43 3.25 -10.46 0.96
CA SER A 43 4.21 -11.33 1.62
C SER A 43 3.61 -12.72 1.82
N PRO A 44 4.33 -13.82 1.50
CA PRO A 44 3.84 -15.18 1.76
C PRO A 44 3.39 -15.42 3.21
N GLU A 45 3.89 -14.62 4.15
CA GLU A 45 3.50 -14.67 5.56
C GLU A 45 2.04 -14.25 5.82
N PHE A 46 1.39 -13.57 4.88
CA PHE A 46 -0.01 -13.15 4.96
C PHE A 46 -1.00 -14.21 4.43
N ASP A 47 -0.58 -15.46 4.31
CA ASP A 47 -1.45 -16.54 3.83
C ASP A 47 -2.64 -16.81 4.77
N HIS A 48 -3.79 -16.26 4.39
CA HIS A 48 -5.06 -16.41 5.08
C HIS A 48 -5.60 -17.83 5.12
N SER A 49 -5.09 -18.77 4.33
CA SER A 49 -5.50 -20.17 4.44
C SER A 49 -5.05 -20.79 5.77
N GLN A 50 -4.04 -20.20 6.42
CA GLN A 50 -3.48 -20.64 7.70
C GLN A 50 -3.92 -19.73 8.85
N HIS A 51 -5.23 -19.65 9.10
CA HIS A 51 -5.83 -18.77 10.10
C HIS A 51 -5.16 -18.85 11.49
N GLU A 52 -4.85 -20.06 11.95
CA GLU A 52 -4.17 -20.27 13.24
C GLU A 52 -2.73 -19.73 13.25
N HIS A 53 -2.04 -19.82 12.11
CA HIS A 53 -0.68 -19.28 11.96
C HIS A 53 -0.68 -17.75 12.02
N LEU A 54 -1.62 -17.10 11.32
CA LEU A 54 -1.77 -15.64 11.37
C LEU A 54 -2.16 -15.14 12.76
N ALA A 55 -3.08 -15.83 13.45
CA ALA A 55 -3.46 -15.50 14.81
C ALA A 55 -2.26 -15.58 15.78
N SER A 56 -1.36 -16.55 15.58
CA SER A 56 -0.13 -16.67 16.37
C SER A 56 0.87 -15.54 16.14
N LYS A 57 0.78 -14.85 14.98
CA LYS A 57 1.63 -13.73 14.58
C LYS A 57 0.94 -12.37 14.74
N TRP A 58 -0.12 -12.28 15.54
CA TRP A 58 -0.91 -11.06 15.63
C TRP A 58 -0.12 -9.83 16.06
N ASP A 59 0.80 -9.96 17.03
CA ASP A 59 1.67 -8.85 17.46
C ASP A 59 2.55 -8.34 16.29
N TRP A 60 3.03 -9.26 15.46
CA TRP A 60 3.80 -8.92 14.26
C TRP A 60 2.93 -8.22 13.21
N ILE A 61 1.71 -8.71 12.96
CA ILE A 61 0.73 -8.06 12.07
C ILE A 61 0.40 -6.65 12.58
N GLN A 62 0.15 -6.48 13.88
CA GLN A 62 -0.13 -5.17 14.48
C GLN A 62 1.03 -4.20 14.24
N ASN A 63 2.27 -4.64 14.43
CA ASN A 63 3.45 -3.81 14.15
C ASN A 63 3.50 -3.37 12.68
N ILE A 64 3.17 -4.24 11.74
CA ILE A 64 3.09 -3.91 10.31
C ILE A 64 2.01 -2.87 10.03
N LEU A 65 0.82 -3.05 10.61
CA LEU A 65 -0.28 -2.09 10.46
C LEU A 65 0.09 -0.73 11.05
N VAL A 66 0.79 -0.70 12.19
CA VAL A 66 1.33 0.54 12.76
C VAL A 66 2.33 1.21 11.81
N LEU A 67 3.26 0.43 11.23
CA LEU A 67 4.21 0.92 10.24
C LEU A 67 3.56 1.45 8.97
N ALA A 68 2.34 1.00 8.65
CA ALA A 68 1.58 1.49 7.51
C ALA A 68 0.74 2.74 7.85
N TYR A 69 -0.12 2.63 8.86
CA TYR A 69 -1.11 3.65 9.20
C TYR A 69 -0.51 4.89 9.86
N VAL A 70 0.49 4.74 10.74
CA VAL A 70 1.04 5.90 11.47
C VAL A 70 1.74 6.88 10.51
N PRO A 71 2.61 6.45 9.58
CA PRO A 71 3.21 7.36 8.61
C PRO A 71 2.18 8.01 7.67
N ALA A 72 1.13 7.28 7.29
CA ALA A 72 0.06 7.81 6.45
C ALA A 72 -0.73 8.91 7.18
N ALA A 73 -1.19 8.64 8.40
CA ALA A 73 -1.91 9.59 9.23
C ALA A 73 -1.06 10.83 9.55
N HIS A 74 0.22 10.65 9.87
CA HIS A 74 1.14 11.75 10.12
C HIS A 74 1.33 12.64 8.89
N ALA A 75 1.45 12.06 7.68
CA ALA A 75 1.54 12.82 6.44
C ALA A 75 0.24 13.56 6.10
N ALA A 76 -0.91 12.91 6.26
CA ALA A 76 -2.22 13.53 6.05
C ALA A 76 -2.46 14.71 7.01
N GLN A 77 -2.11 14.54 8.29
CA GLN A 77 -2.18 15.60 9.29
C GLN A 77 -1.26 16.78 8.93
N ALA A 78 -0.03 16.51 8.49
CA ALA A 78 0.90 17.55 8.05
C ALA A 78 0.37 18.36 6.85
N ARG A 79 -0.52 17.77 6.04
CA ARG A 79 -1.21 18.41 4.92
C ARG A 79 -2.53 19.10 5.32
N ASN A 80 -2.92 19.04 6.59
CA ASN A 80 -4.20 19.52 7.09
C ASN A 80 -5.39 18.88 6.35
N ASP A 81 -5.29 17.58 6.04
CA ASP A 81 -6.33 16.81 5.37
C ASP A 81 -6.85 15.70 6.30
N PRO A 82 -7.82 16.00 7.18
CA PRO A 82 -8.34 15.05 8.15
C PRO A 82 -9.26 13.99 7.52
N LEU A 83 -9.65 14.15 6.25
CA LEU A 83 -10.52 13.21 5.54
C LEU A 83 -9.74 12.25 4.64
N PHE A 84 -8.41 12.39 4.58
CA PHE A 84 -7.55 11.50 3.82
C PHE A 84 -7.74 10.05 4.29
N SER A 85 -8.13 9.18 3.36
CA SER A 85 -8.41 7.78 3.65
C SER A 85 -7.22 6.92 3.29
N THR A 86 -6.83 6.04 4.20
CA THR A 86 -5.83 5.00 3.94
C THR A 86 -6.44 3.66 4.27
N ASP A 87 -6.32 2.72 3.34
CA ASP A 87 -6.71 1.33 3.54
C ASP A 87 -5.47 0.45 3.39
N VAL A 88 -5.38 -0.61 4.19
CA VAL A 88 -4.27 -1.57 4.12
C VAL A 88 -4.83 -2.95 3.88
N ILE A 89 -4.33 -3.63 2.86
CA ILE A 89 -4.64 -5.02 2.53
C ILE A 89 -3.35 -5.82 2.63
N LEU A 90 -3.41 -6.93 3.36
CA LEU A 90 -2.33 -7.91 3.47
C LEU A 90 -2.68 -9.08 2.55
N VAL A 91 -1.76 -9.52 1.69
CA VAL A 91 -2.01 -10.65 0.77
C VAL A 91 -0.76 -11.51 0.60
N PRO A 92 -0.90 -12.83 0.38
CA PRO A 92 0.23 -13.74 0.20
C PRO A 92 0.97 -13.54 -1.12
N ASP A 93 0.26 -13.13 -2.17
CA ASP A 93 0.78 -13.07 -3.53
C ASP A 93 0.07 -12.01 -4.40
N ALA A 94 0.69 -11.75 -5.55
CA ALA A 94 0.21 -10.79 -6.55
C ALA A 94 -1.15 -11.20 -7.15
N ASP A 95 -1.42 -12.49 -7.30
CA ASP A 95 -2.68 -12.98 -7.87
C ASP A 95 -3.87 -12.70 -6.94
N GLN A 96 -3.66 -12.82 -5.63
CA GLN A 96 -4.65 -12.42 -4.63
C GLN A 96 -4.82 -10.89 -4.61
N ALA A 97 -3.73 -10.12 -4.68
CA ALA A 97 -3.82 -8.67 -4.85
C ALA A 97 -4.68 -8.29 -6.06
N ALA A 98 -4.36 -8.83 -7.24
CA ALA A 98 -5.06 -8.54 -8.48
C ALA A 98 -6.56 -8.87 -8.39
N ARG A 99 -6.93 -9.96 -7.73
CA ARG A 99 -8.34 -10.32 -7.49
C ARG A 99 -9.06 -9.28 -6.64
N HIS A 100 -8.48 -8.85 -5.51
CA HIS A 100 -9.07 -7.84 -4.64
C HIS A 100 -9.20 -6.47 -5.33
N LEU A 101 -8.24 -6.12 -6.18
CA LEU A 101 -8.15 -4.81 -6.84
C LEU A 101 -8.90 -4.73 -8.18
N SER A 102 -9.37 -5.86 -8.71
CA SER A 102 -9.94 -5.98 -10.07
C SER A 102 -11.15 -5.08 -10.35
N GLY A 103 -11.89 -4.67 -9.31
CA GLY A 103 -13.06 -3.80 -9.42
C GLY A 103 -12.77 -2.31 -9.25
N GLU A 104 -11.55 -1.93 -8.88
CA GLU A 104 -11.20 -0.55 -8.54
C GLU A 104 -10.54 0.18 -9.71
N LYS A 105 -10.73 1.51 -9.75
CA LYS A 105 -10.04 2.40 -10.69
C LYS A 105 -8.98 3.19 -9.94
N TRP A 106 -7.75 3.04 -10.38
CA TRP A 106 -6.58 3.73 -9.83
C TRP A 106 -6.19 4.84 -10.78
N ASP A 107 -5.83 5.99 -10.24
CA ASP A 107 -5.28 7.09 -11.02
C ASP A 107 -3.75 6.96 -11.15
N ILE A 108 -3.13 6.38 -10.12
CA ILE A 108 -1.70 6.09 -10.06
C ILE A 108 -1.42 4.83 -9.26
N VAL A 109 -0.41 4.09 -9.71
CA VAL A 109 0.17 2.96 -8.97
C VAL A 109 1.60 3.31 -8.58
N PHE A 110 1.87 3.23 -7.27
CA PHE A 110 3.19 3.28 -6.68
C PHE A 110 3.70 1.84 -6.49
N THR A 111 4.89 1.54 -6.99
CA THR A 111 5.57 0.26 -6.79
C THR A 111 7.01 0.52 -6.38
N LEU A 112 7.62 -0.40 -5.64
CA LEU A 112 9.02 -0.31 -5.23
C LEU A 112 9.84 -1.35 -6.00
N GLU A 113 10.48 -0.94 -7.11
CA GLU A 113 11.44 -1.78 -7.83
C GLU A 113 12.87 -1.32 -7.53
N GLY A 114 13.74 -2.27 -7.15
CA GLY A 114 15.17 -1.98 -6.98
C GLY A 114 15.47 -0.86 -5.95
N GLY A 115 14.54 -0.58 -5.04
CA GLY A 115 14.67 0.48 -4.04
C GLY A 115 14.23 1.88 -4.49
N MET A 116 13.65 2.03 -5.69
CA MET A 116 13.06 3.28 -6.18
C MET A 116 11.54 3.15 -6.26
N THR A 117 10.83 4.21 -5.87
CA THR A 117 9.37 4.32 -6.07
C THR A 117 9.08 4.66 -7.52
N LEU A 118 8.45 3.76 -8.26
CA LEU A 118 7.98 3.97 -9.63
C LEU A 118 6.54 4.48 -9.64
N PHE A 119 6.24 5.34 -10.60
CA PHE A 119 4.94 5.96 -10.81
C PHE A 119 4.37 5.49 -12.15
N LEU A 120 3.28 4.74 -12.11
CA LEU A 120 2.63 4.25 -13.31
C LEU A 120 1.27 4.95 -13.45
N PRO A 121 1.09 5.87 -14.42
CA PRO A 121 -0.22 6.43 -14.73
C PRO A 121 -1.16 5.33 -15.26
N SER A 122 -2.43 5.49 -14.97
CA SER A 122 -3.49 4.47 -15.06
C SER A 122 -3.90 3.97 -16.45
N THR A 123 -3.05 4.08 -17.47
CA THR A 123 -3.29 3.39 -18.76
C THR A 123 -3.09 1.88 -18.67
N CYS A 124 -2.61 1.36 -17.54
CA CYS A 124 -2.65 -0.07 -17.20
C CYS A 124 -3.95 -0.42 -16.47
N SER A 125 -4.64 -1.48 -16.90
CA SER A 125 -5.50 -2.21 -15.96
C SER A 125 -4.63 -2.80 -14.85
N ALA A 126 -5.15 -2.92 -13.62
CA ALA A 126 -4.40 -3.39 -12.45
C ALA A 126 -3.66 -4.74 -12.65
N ILE A 127 -4.09 -5.55 -13.62
CA ILE A 127 -3.49 -6.84 -14.00
C ILE A 127 -2.24 -6.65 -14.89
N SER A 128 -2.14 -5.54 -15.62
CA SER A 128 -1.07 -5.29 -16.59
C SER A 128 0.09 -4.48 -16.00
N CYS A 129 -0.02 -4.02 -14.76
CA CYS A 129 0.96 -3.19 -14.06
C CYS A 129 1.47 -3.81 -12.74
N ILE A 130 0.98 -5.01 -12.38
CA ILE A 130 1.48 -5.83 -11.26
C ILE A 130 2.16 -7.05 -11.86
#